data_AF-A0A850QZ52-F1
#
_entry.id   AF-A0A850QZ52-F1
#
_cell.length_a   1.000
_cell.length_b   1.000
_cell.length_c   1.000
_cell.angle_alpha   90.00
_cell.angle_beta   90.00
_cell.angle_gamma   90.00
#
_symmetry.space_group_name_H-M   'P 1'
#
loop_
_entity.id
_entity.type
_entity.pdbx_description
1 polymer ?
#
loop_
_entity_poly.entity_id
_entity_poly.type
_entity_poly.pdbx_seq_one_letter_code
_entity_poly.pdbx_strand_id
1 'polypeptide(L)'
;MKFKSTIIIILAILCIGCSEYYEPINSDMIKFKRFISSVDMKVVNENVNLYKPNDNLFKPLLDIQRQKLAEAEEELKPLVEKGDPEAMFWMAKVIYRSSIKDTPKALALLKESAKTNPYAAMALFPDNEQCQMYFPSECSEKWEEQAKRLFSEEAKKGDVRAIFYSETLKA
;
A
#
# COMPACT_ATOMS: atom_id res chain seq x y z
N MET A 1 -9.20 -6.73 -50.95
CA MET A 1 -9.05 -7.78 -49.92
C MET A 1 -8.52 -7.30 -48.56
N LYS A 2 -8.02 -6.07 -48.38
CA LYS A 2 -7.47 -5.61 -47.09
C LYS A 2 -8.51 -5.07 -46.09
N PHE A 3 -9.65 -4.54 -46.57
CA PHE A 3 -10.65 -3.90 -45.70
C PHE A 3 -11.47 -4.88 -44.84
N LYS A 4 -11.74 -6.09 -45.36
CA LYS A 4 -12.44 -7.16 -44.61
C LYS A 4 -11.58 -7.74 -43.48
N SER A 5 -10.26 -7.78 -43.66
CA SER A 5 -9.33 -8.30 -42.64
C SER A 5 -9.19 -7.36 -41.45
N THR A 6 -9.25 -6.03 -41.66
CA THR A 6 -9.12 -5.04 -40.59
C THR A 6 -10.36 -4.99 -39.68
N ILE A 7 -11.56 -5.20 -40.23
CA ILE A 7 -12.82 -5.22 -39.47
C ILE A 7 -12.87 -6.44 -38.52
N ILE A 8 -12.35 -7.59 -38.95
CA ILE A 8 -12.31 -8.81 -38.14
C ILE A 8 -11.36 -8.65 -36.94
N ILE A 9 -10.24 -7.94 -37.11
CA ILE A 9 -9.28 -7.68 -36.04
C ILE A 9 -9.85 -6.69 -35.00
N ILE A 10 -10.59 -5.66 -35.44
CA ILE A 10 -11.23 -4.70 -34.53
C ILE A 10 -12.35 -5.37 -33.71
N LEU A 11 -13.14 -6.27 -34.31
CA LEU A 11 -14.16 -7.03 -33.59
C LEU A 11 -13.55 -7.98 -32.53
N ALA A 12 -12.41 -8.60 -32.83
CA ALA A 12 -11.73 -9.50 -31.89
C ALA A 12 -11.18 -8.75 -30.65
N ILE A 13 -10.72 -7.50 -30.82
CA ILE A 13 -10.22 -6.67 -29.71
C ILE A 13 -11.37 -6.20 -28.79
N LEU A 14 -12.57 -5.97 -29.35
CA LEU A 14 -13.76 -5.59 -28.57
C LEU A 14 -14.30 -6.73 -27.69
N CYS A 15 -14.05 -8.00 -28.02
CA CYS A 15 -14.49 -9.16 -27.24
C CYS A 15 -13.57 -9.50 -26.05
N ILE A 16 -12.37 -8.93 -25.96
CA ILE A 16 -11.43 -9.17 -24.84
C ILE A 16 -11.75 -8.25 -23.64
N GLY A 17 -12.59 -7.23 -23.82
CA GLY A 17 -12.99 -6.28 -22.78
C GLY A 17 -14.06 -6.76 -21.79
N CYS A 18 -14.62 -7.96 -21.99
CA CYS A 18 -15.48 -8.60 -21.00
C CYS A 18 -14.63 -9.62 -20.22
N SER A 19 -13.99 -9.19 -19.14
CA SER A 19 -13.48 -10.14 -18.15
C SER A 19 -14.66 -10.97 -17.66
N GLU A 20 -14.57 -12.31 -17.75
CA GLU A 20 -15.56 -13.20 -17.17
C GLU A 20 -15.83 -12.79 -15.71
N TYR A 21 -17.11 -12.65 -15.37
CA TYR A 21 -17.52 -12.42 -13.99
C TYR A 21 -17.12 -13.66 -13.18
N TYR A 22 -16.01 -13.58 -12.43
CA TYR A 22 -15.61 -14.65 -11.54
C TYR A 22 -16.63 -14.70 -10.40
N GLU A 23 -17.47 -15.74 -10.36
CA GLU A 23 -18.29 -15.99 -9.18
C GLU A 23 -17.36 -16.26 -8.00
N PRO A 24 -17.53 -15.56 -6.87
CA PRO A 24 -16.68 -15.76 -5.70
C PRO A 24 -16.77 -17.22 -5.26
N ILE A 25 -15.61 -17.89 -5.18
CA ILE A 25 -15.51 -19.30 -4.85
C ILE A 25 -16.13 -19.50 -3.45
N ASN A 26 -17.15 -20.36 -3.36
CA ASN A 26 -17.97 -20.54 -2.15
C ASN A 26 -17.13 -20.81 -0.88
N SER A 27 -15.97 -21.45 -1.03
CA SER A 27 -15.02 -21.69 0.07
C SER A 27 -14.46 -20.40 0.69
N ASP A 28 -14.21 -19.38 -0.12
CA ASP A 28 -13.62 -18.12 0.35
C ASP A 28 -14.68 -17.26 1.05
N MET A 29 -15.92 -17.30 0.55
CA MET A 29 -17.06 -16.69 1.23
C MET A 29 -17.31 -17.33 2.61
N ILE A 30 -17.15 -18.65 2.75
CA ILE A 30 -17.27 -19.34 4.05
C ILE A 30 -16.15 -18.92 5.01
N LYS A 31 -14.89 -18.85 4.54
CA LYS A 31 -13.75 -18.40 5.35
C LYS A 31 -13.94 -16.95 5.81
N PHE A 32 -14.35 -16.08 4.91
CA PHE A 32 -14.62 -14.68 5.21
C PHE A 32 -15.77 -14.52 6.22
N LYS A 33 -16.89 -15.23 6.03
CA LYS A 33 -18.02 -15.21 6.98
C LYS A 33 -17.61 -15.72 8.36
N ARG A 34 -16.79 -16.78 8.43
CA ARG A 34 -16.25 -17.30 9.68
C ARG A 34 -15.36 -16.27 10.37
N PHE A 35 -14.49 -15.61 9.62
CA PHE A 35 -13.64 -14.53 10.13
C PHE A 35 -14.49 -13.39 10.71
N ILE A 36 -15.41 -12.81 9.93
CA ILE A 36 -16.26 -11.70 10.40
C ILE A 36 -17.08 -12.09 11.65
N SER A 37 -17.59 -13.31 11.70
CA SER A 37 -18.36 -13.80 12.86
C SER A 37 -17.51 -14.05 14.10
N SER A 38 -16.19 -14.24 13.94
CA SER A 38 -15.26 -14.48 15.03
C SER A 38 -14.69 -13.20 15.65
N VAL A 39 -14.85 -12.06 14.98
CA VAL A 39 -14.41 -10.77 15.48
C VAL A 39 -15.56 -10.12 16.25
N ASP A 40 -15.30 -9.68 17.49
CA ASP A 40 -16.29 -8.87 18.21
C ASP A 40 -16.45 -7.52 17.51
N MET A 41 -17.56 -7.33 16.80
CA MET A 41 -17.86 -6.10 16.08
C MET A 41 -17.98 -4.87 16.99
N LYS A 42 -18.12 -5.03 18.31
CA LYS A 42 -18.03 -3.89 19.26
C LYS A 42 -16.61 -3.38 19.43
N VAL A 43 -15.61 -4.21 19.11
CA VAL A 43 -14.17 -3.86 19.10
C VAL A 43 -13.75 -3.31 17.74
N VAL A 44 -14.45 -3.69 16.67
CA VAL A 44 -14.24 -3.15 15.32
C VAL A 44 -14.84 -1.76 15.22
N ASN A 45 -14.05 -0.75 15.57
CA ASN A 45 -14.31 0.61 15.13
C ASN A 45 -14.44 0.59 13.60
N GLU A 46 -15.54 1.10 13.02
CA GLU A 46 -15.90 1.06 11.59
C GLU A 46 -14.94 1.87 10.68
N ASN A 47 -13.63 1.72 10.84
CA ASN A 47 -12.60 2.35 10.03
C ASN A 47 -12.34 1.53 8.76
N VAL A 48 -13.40 1.14 8.03
CA VAL A 48 -13.25 0.48 6.72
C VAL A 48 -12.59 1.44 5.71
N ASN A 49 -12.81 2.75 5.89
CA ASN A 49 -12.05 3.81 5.22
C ASN A 49 -10.98 4.37 6.17
N LEU A 50 -9.73 4.02 5.87
CA LEU A 50 -8.53 4.54 6.53
C LEU A 50 -8.41 6.06 6.49
N TYR A 51 -8.84 6.66 5.37
CA TYR A 51 -8.78 8.10 5.16
C TYR A 51 -10.17 8.61 4.78
N LYS A 52 -10.66 9.58 5.54
CA LYS A 52 -11.93 10.27 5.34
C LYS A 52 -11.70 11.51 4.46
N PRO A 53 -12.71 12.03 3.76
CA PRO A 53 -12.55 13.21 2.90
C PRO A 53 -11.90 14.45 3.54
N ASN A 54 -11.99 14.57 4.87
CA ASN A 54 -11.41 15.69 5.62
C ASN A 54 -9.98 15.41 6.13
N ASP A 55 -9.43 14.22 5.92
CA ASP A 55 -8.07 13.88 6.32
C ASP A 55 -7.07 14.47 5.32
N ASN A 56 -5.95 15.00 5.83
CA ASN A 56 -4.94 15.63 4.97
C ASN A 56 -4.37 14.69 3.90
N LEU A 57 -4.35 13.38 4.17
CA LEU A 57 -3.87 12.35 3.25
C LEU A 57 -4.93 11.89 2.23
N PHE A 58 -6.21 12.23 2.41
CA PHE A 58 -7.27 11.71 1.56
C PHE A 58 -7.05 12.06 0.09
N LYS A 59 -6.78 13.34 -0.19
CA LYS A 59 -6.59 13.84 -1.54
C LYS A 59 -5.35 13.25 -2.23
N PRO A 60 -4.13 13.33 -1.66
CA PRO A 60 -2.96 12.79 -2.32
C PRO A 60 -3.08 11.27 -2.57
N LEU A 61 -3.69 10.52 -1.66
CA LEU A 61 -3.87 9.08 -1.84
C LEU A 61 -4.89 8.73 -2.92
N LEU A 62 -5.96 9.50 -3.01
CA LEU A 62 -6.91 9.39 -4.12
C LEU A 62 -6.23 9.66 -5.47
N ASP A 63 -5.30 10.63 -5.51
CA ASP A 63 -4.56 10.95 -6.72
C ASP A 63 -3.50 9.89 -7.06
N ILE A 64 -2.83 9.27 -6.08
CA ILE A 64 -2.00 8.07 -6.29
C ILE A 64 -2.84 6.95 -6.92
N GLN A 65 -4.02 6.65 -6.37
CA GLN A 65 -4.92 5.61 -6.89
C GLN A 65 -5.36 5.88 -8.33
N ARG A 66 -5.50 7.15 -8.70
CA ARG A 66 -5.86 7.61 -10.06
C ARG A 66 -4.65 7.79 -10.97
N GLN A 67 -3.46 7.39 -10.54
CA GLN A 67 -2.19 7.54 -11.26
C GLN A 67 -1.81 9.00 -11.58
N LYS A 68 -2.35 9.95 -10.82
CA LYS A 68 -2.01 11.38 -10.87
C LYS A 68 -0.81 11.65 -9.95
N LEU A 69 0.33 11.08 -10.33
CA LEU A 69 1.51 11.02 -9.46
C LEU A 69 2.15 12.39 -9.23
N ALA A 70 2.09 13.29 -10.20
CA ALA A 70 2.63 14.64 -10.07
C ALA A 70 1.78 15.46 -9.08
N GLU A 71 0.46 15.38 -9.19
CA GLU A 71 -0.47 16.04 -8.26
C GLU A 71 -0.34 15.46 -6.85
N ALA A 72 -0.23 14.14 -6.72
CA ALA A 72 0.03 13.50 -5.44
C ALA A 72 1.35 13.95 -4.80
N GLU A 73 2.43 14.09 -5.58
CA GLU A 73 3.71 14.61 -5.09
C GLU A 73 3.58 16.06 -4.58
N GLU A 74 2.93 16.94 -5.34
CA GLU A 74 2.69 18.33 -4.92
C GLU A 74 1.89 18.41 -3.61
N GLU A 75 0.90 17.54 -3.43
CA GLU A 75 0.02 17.49 -2.26
C GLU A 75 0.66 16.86 -1.04
N LEU A 76 1.52 15.85 -1.23
CA LEU A 76 2.25 15.21 -0.14
C LEU A 76 3.37 16.09 0.40
N LYS A 77 3.98 16.93 -0.44
CA LYS A 77 5.12 17.79 -0.07
C LYS A 77 4.91 18.60 1.22
N PRO A 78 3.83 19.39 1.40
CA PRO A 78 3.62 20.15 2.64
C PRO A 78 3.41 19.27 3.88
N LEU A 79 2.98 18.02 3.72
CA LEU A 79 2.84 17.07 4.83
C LEU A 79 4.19 16.46 5.21
N VAL A 80 5.01 16.13 4.21
CA VAL A 80 6.40 15.70 4.39
C VAL A 80 7.22 16.79 5.10
N GLU A 81 7.07 18.05 4.69
CA GLU A 81 7.75 19.20 5.31
C GLU A 81 7.33 19.40 6.79
N LYS A 82 6.11 18.98 7.15
CA LYS A 82 5.62 18.98 8.54
C LYS A 82 6.07 17.78 9.36
N GLY A 83 6.80 16.84 8.76
CA GLY A 83 7.28 15.65 9.45
C GLY A 83 6.26 14.51 9.53
N ASP A 84 5.20 14.52 8.70
CA ASP A 84 4.19 13.45 8.72
C ASP A 84 4.80 12.14 8.18
N PRO A 85 4.93 11.08 9.02
CA PRO A 85 5.60 9.86 8.63
C PRO A 85 4.81 9.08 7.58
N GLU A 86 3.49 9.19 7.55
CA GLU A 86 2.66 8.50 6.56
C GLU A 86 2.75 9.21 5.20
N ALA A 87 2.78 10.54 5.19
CA ALA A 87 3.10 11.31 3.98
C ALA A 87 4.50 10.99 3.44
N MET A 88 5.51 10.86 4.31
CA MET A 88 6.87 10.46 3.90
C MET A 88 6.88 9.08 3.23
N PHE A 89 6.14 8.12 3.78
CA PHE A 89 6.00 6.79 3.19
C PHE A 89 5.40 6.90 1.79
N TRP A 90 4.25 7.57 1.65
CA TRP A 90 3.56 7.69 0.37
C TRP A 90 4.35 8.49 -0.66
N MET A 91 5.02 9.58 -0.23
CA MET A 91 5.94 10.35 -1.08
C MET A 91 7.06 9.46 -1.61
N ALA A 92 7.68 8.67 -0.73
CA ALA A 92 8.71 7.73 -1.17
C ALA A 92 8.16 6.75 -2.21
N LYS A 93 6.96 6.19 -1.98
CA LYS A 93 6.26 5.29 -2.92
C LYS A 93 5.94 5.92 -4.27
N VAL A 94 5.75 7.23 -4.33
CA VAL A 94 5.57 7.98 -5.58
C VAL A 94 6.91 8.14 -6.31
N ILE A 95 7.96 8.58 -5.61
CA ILE A 95 9.18 9.08 -6.27
C ILE A 95 10.29 8.04 -6.48
N TYR A 96 10.28 6.88 -5.81
CA TYR A 96 11.44 5.94 -5.85
C TYR A 96 11.78 5.45 -7.27
N ARG A 97 10.79 5.41 -8.16
CA ARG A 97 10.89 4.97 -9.56
C ARG A 97 10.87 6.12 -10.58
N SER A 98 10.70 7.35 -10.13
CA SER A 98 10.58 8.52 -11.02
C SER A 98 11.92 8.87 -11.68
N SER A 99 13.03 8.75 -10.94
CA SER A 99 14.38 8.88 -11.49
C SER A 99 15.44 8.31 -10.55
N ILE A 100 16.64 8.02 -11.07
CA ILE A 100 17.81 7.62 -10.27
C ILE A 100 18.18 8.68 -9.23
N LYS A 101 17.86 9.96 -9.48
CA LYS A 101 18.12 11.06 -8.53
C LYS A 101 17.12 11.09 -7.38
N ASP A 102 15.93 10.52 -7.57
CA ASP A 102 14.88 10.49 -6.54
C ASP A 102 14.94 9.23 -5.70
N THR A 103 15.56 8.15 -6.18
CA THR A 103 15.77 6.92 -5.40
C THR A 103 16.44 7.18 -4.04
N PRO A 104 17.56 7.94 -3.93
CA PRO A 104 18.14 8.26 -2.61
C PRO A 104 17.21 9.11 -1.72
N LYS A 105 16.41 10.00 -2.30
CA LYS A 105 15.44 10.82 -1.54
C LYS A 105 14.32 9.93 -0.99
N ALA A 106 13.78 9.02 -1.81
CA ALA A 106 12.79 8.05 -1.39
C ALA A 106 13.30 7.18 -0.25
N LEU A 107 14.56 6.71 -0.34
CA LEU A 107 15.18 5.94 0.72
C LEU A 107 15.28 6.74 2.03
N ALA A 108 15.69 8.01 1.97
CA ALA A 108 15.77 8.87 3.15
C ALA A 108 14.39 9.04 3.81
N LEU A 109 13.34 9.26 3.00
CA LEU A 109 11.96 9.35 3.47
C LEU A 109 11.47 8.03 4.10
N LEU A 110 11.75 6.88 3.48
CA LEU A 110 11.40 5.57 4.04
C LEU A 110 12.09 5.33 5.39
N LYS A 111 13.39 5.62 5.50
CA LYS A 111 14.14 5.44 6.75
C LYS A 111 13.63 6.35 7.86
N GLU A 112 13.30 7.60 7.55
CA GLU A 112 12.76 8.55 8.53
C GLU A 112 11.36 8.11 8.98
N SER A 113 10.49 7.80 8.01
CA SER A 113 9.15 7.29 8.25
C SER A 113 9.16 6.01 9.09
N ALA A 114 10.06 5.06 8.78
CA ALA A 114 10.17 3.77 9.46
C ALA A 114 10.50 3.87 10.96
N LYS A 115 10.94 5.04 11.45
CA LYS A 115 11.12 5.27 12.90
C LYS A 115 9.80 5.17 13.67
N THR A 116 8.69 5.54 13.04
CA THR A 116 7.35 5.63 13.67
C THR A 116 6.22 5.03 12.85
N ASN A 117 6.44 4.69 11.57
CA ASN A 117 5.47 4.08 10.68
C ASN A 117 5.87 2.62 10.34
N PRO A 118 5.08 1.61 10.78
CA PRO A 118 5.43 0.22 10.56
C PRO A 118 5.42 -0.17 9.07
N TYR A 119 4.58 0.46 8.25
CA TYR A 119 4.51 0.17 6.81
C TYR A 119 5.74 0.66 6.05
N ALA A 120 6.38 1.73 6.51
CA ALA A 120 7.66 2.17 5.95
C ALA A 120 8.80 1.23 6.34
N ALA A 121 8.77 0.65 7.53
CA ALA A 121 9.69 -0.40 7.92
C ALA A 121 9.49 -1.66 7.06
N MET A 122 8.24 -2.08 6.81
CA MET A 122 7.92 -3.19 5.89
C MET A 122 8.43 -2.98 4.46
N ALA A 123 8.47 -1.74 3.99
CA ALA A 123 9.01 -1.43 2.68
C ALA A 123 10.53 -1.66 2.55
N LEU A 124 11.23 -1.90 3.67
CA LEU A 124 12.67 -2.15 3.74
C LEU A 124 13.00 -3.58 4.22
N PHE A 125 12.05 -4.51 4.16
CA PHE A 125 12.31 -5.91 4.49
C PHE A 125 13.28 -6.58 3.51
N PRO A 126 14.08 -7.57 3.95
CA PRO A 126 14.97 -8.36 3.10
C PRO A 126 14.26 -9.02 1.92
N ASP A 127 13.03 -9.51 2.10
CA ASP A 127 12.25 -10.23 1.09
C ASP A 127 11.33 -9.32 0.25
N ASN A 128 11.36 -8.01 0.50
CA ASN A 128 10.57 -7.04 -0.27
C ASN A 128 11.21 -6.81 -1.64
N GLU A 129 10.54 -7.23 -2.71
CA GLU A 129 11.02 -7.10 -4.10
C GLU A 129 11.41 -5.67 -4.46
N GLN A 130 10.62 -4.67 -4.04
CA GLN A 130 10.90 -3.27 -4.32
C GLN A 130 12.12 -2.78 -3.54
N CYS A 131 12.30 -3.24 -2.31
CA CYS A 131 13.53 -2.98 -1.58
C CYS A 131 14.73 -3.59 -2.31
N GLN A 132 14.66 -4.86 -2.67
CA GLN A 132 15.76 -5.56 -3.36
C GLN A 132 16.13 -4.89 -4.69
N MET A 133 15.13 -4.38 -5.42
CA MET A 133 15.34 -3.70 -6.69
C MET A 133 15.97 -2.30 -6.54
N TYR A 134 15.46 -1.48 -5.62
CA TYR A 134 15.81 -0.05 -5.56
C TYR A 134 16.77 0.30 -4.42
N PHE A 135 16.80 -0.50 -3.36
CA PHE A 135 17.55 -0.25 -2.12
C PHE A 135 18.28 -1.50 -1.59
N PRO A 136 18.93 -2.34 -2.43
CA PRO A 136 19.42 -3.67 -2.02
C PRO A 136 20.35 -3.66 -0.80
N SER A 137 21.14 -2.60 -0.61
CA SER A 137 22.06 -2.47 0.54
C SER A 137 21.37 -2.10 1.85
N GLU A 138 20.07 -1.82 1.83
CA GLU A 138 19.31 -1.28 2.96
C GLU A 138 18.23 -2.24 3.47
N CYS A 139 17.89 -3.24 2.67
CA CYS A 139 16.96 -4.30 3.01
C CYS A 139 17.56 -5.16 4.11
N SER A 140 16.93 -5.21 5.28
CA SER A 140 17.55 -5.80 6.47
C SER A 140 16.52 -6.18 7.51
N GLU A 141 16.77 -7.29 8.21
CA GLU A 141 15.95 -7.80 9.32
C GLU A 141 15.74 -6.77 10.44
N LYS A 142 16.63 -5.77 10.58
CA LYS A 142 16.43 -4.67 11.54
C LYS A 142 15.09 -3.94 11.34
N TRP A 143 14.60 -3.89 10.10
CA TRP A 143 13.34 -3.26 9.76
C TRP A 143 12.15 -4.15 10.13
N GLU A 144 12.30 -5.47 10.09
CA GLU A 144 11.29 -6.41 10.58
C GLU A 144 11.07 -6.23 12.08
N GLU A 145 12.16 -6.18 12.85
CA GLU A 145 12.10 -5.95 14.30
C GLU A 145 11.47 -4.59 14.63
N GLN A 146 11.81 -3.56 13.86
CA GLN A 146 11.20 -2.24 14.00
C GLN A 146 9.69 -2.26 13.67
N ALA A 147 9.27 -2.92 12.59
CA ALA A 147 7.86 -3.05 12.24
C ALA A 147 7.07 -3.82 13.31
N LYS A 148 7.61 -4.94 13.81
CA LYS A 148 7.01 -5.73 14.90
C LYS A 148 6.81 -4.89 16.17
N ARG A 149 7.81 -4.10 16.56
CA ARG A 149 7.71 -3.21 17.72
C ARG A 149 6.58 -2.19 17.54
N LEU A 150 6.55 -1.51 16.40
CA LEU A 150 5.54 -0.49 16.08
C LEU A 150 4.12 -1.08 16.04
N PHE A 151 3.92 -2.21 15.36
CA PHE A 151 2.63 -2.89 15.36
C PHE A 151 2.22 -3.39 16.74
N SER A 152 3.16 -3.87 17.56
CA SER A 152 2.85 -4.26 18.95
C SER A 152 2.39 -3.06 19.80
N GLU A 153 2.92 -1.87 19.56
CA GLU A 153 2.50 -0.63 20.23
C GLU A 153 1.11 -0.16 19.77
N GLU A 154 0.81 -0.28 18.47
CA GLU A 154 -0.50 0.05 17.89
C GLU A 154 -1.59 -0.98 18.26
N ALA A 155 -1.23 -2.27 18.32
CA ALA A 155 -2.13 -3.35 18.72
C ALA A 155 -2.68 -3.15 20.14
N LYS A 156 -1.83 -2.65 21.06
CA LYS A 156 -2.26 -2.28 22.43
C LYS A 156 -3.33 -1.19 22.46
N LYS A 157 -3.46 -0.39 21.40
CA LYS A 157 -4.49 0.64 21.24
C LYS A 157 -5.75 0.11 20.54
N GLY A 158 -5.78 -1.18 20.19
CA GLY A 158 -6.90 -1.83 19.52
C GLY A 158 -6.91 -1.67 17.99
N ASP A 159 -5.80 -1.27 17.36
CA ASP A 159 -5.73 -1.29 15.89
C ASP A 159 -5.73 -2.75 15.40
N VAL A 160 -6.78 -3.12 14.68
CA VAL A 160 -7.00 -4.49 14.18
C VAL A 160 -5.97 -4.97 13.17
N ARG A 161 -5.39 -4.06 12.36
CA ARG A 161 -4.34 -4.41 11.41
C ARG A 161 -3.02 -4.59 12.14
N ALA A 162 -2.76 -3.75 13.13
CA ALA A 162 -1.60 -3.89 13.98
C ALA A 162 -1.63 -5.20 14.79
N ILE A 163 -2.80 -5.61 15.30
CA ILE A 163 -2.98 -6.94 15.92
C ILE A 163 -2.59 -8.02 14.92
N PHE A 164 -3.17 -8.01 13.72
CA PHE A 164 -2.85 -8.97 12.66
C PHE A 164 -1.35 -9.02 12.34
N TYR A 165 -0.71 -7.89 12.07
CA TYR A 165 0.71 -7.87 11.73
C TYR A 165 1.62 -8.21 12.91
N SER A 166 1.23 -7.89 14.14
CA SER A 166 1.99 -8.28 15.33
C SER A 166 2.04 -9.79 15.54
N GLU A 167 1.05 -10.53 15.02
CA GLU A 167 0.97 -11.99 15.13
C GLU A 167 1.55 -12.73 13.91
N THR A 168 1.51 -12.09 12.74
CA THR A 168 1.81 -12.75 11.45
C THR A 168 3.19 -12.46 10.88
N LEU A 169 3.84 -11.36 11.28
CA LEU A 169 5.21 -11.07 10.83
C LEU A 169 6.16 -12.14 11.37
N LYS A 170 6.81 -12.89 10.47
CA LYS A 170 7.69 -14.02 10.81
C LYS A 170 8.85 -13.57 11.70
N ALA A 171 9.25 -14.44 12.62
CA ALA A 171 10.52 -14.37 13.35
C ALA A 171 11.64 -15.00 12.53
#